data_AF-A0A1B7K4Z3-F1
#
_entry.id   AF-A0A1B7K4Z3-F1
#
_cell.length_a   1.000
_cell.length_b   1.000
_cell.length_c   1.000
_cell.angle_alpha   90.00
_cell.angle_beta   90.00
_cell.angle_gamma   90.00
#
_symmetry.space_group_name_H-M   'P 1'
#
loop_
_entity.id
_entity.type
_entity.pdbx_description
1 polymer ?
#
loop_
_entity_poly.entity_id
_entity_poly.type
_entity_poly.pdbx_seq_one_letter_code
_entity_poly.pdbx_strand_id
1 'polypeptide(L)'
;MINNIFYLIIRFLNYSLLFHTSDDENFDTLEIRQQCVLDNLRLSLIAIPLGNKIYYILTFKKLSPDLLKKENFGFLFILDYDLKWGRKSPDFIESQVEKYVENIETQSVEKTKEQEEFLKQRISENNESMSVIRNKITHYTTIMLAFASALVYLFTKTSAIYSSSVLILIYYYILLIITVQVVNLALFLRKGMLISSFYQSSFKELRTSVYKKELAKSFYRDWFAKNDDVRYFAGIVKNAEKYLYRAICIGFIFFTLITLSSNENNQTDTHHFSEVYIVQYL
;
A
#
# COMPACT_ATOMS: atom_id res chain seq x y z
N MET A 1 4.35 -16.18 -23.90
CA MET A 1 3.57 -16.71 -22.76
C MET A 1 4.49 -16.86 -21.56
N ILE A 2 4.17 -16.22 -20.43
CA ILE A 2 4.94 -16.38 -19.20
C ILE A 2 4.60 -17.74 -18.58
N ASN A 3 5.62 -18.54 -18.28
CA ASN A 3 5.47 -19.80 -17.55
C ASN A 3 4.87 -19.53 -16.15
N ASN A 4 3.89 -20.34 -15.72
CA ASN A 4 3.25 -20.23 -14.41
C ASN A 4 4.25 -20.23 -13.25
N ILE A 5 5.33 -21.03 -13.37
CA ILE A 5 6.38 -21.10 -12.34
C ILE A 5 7.13 -19.77 -12.24
N PHE A 6 7.50 -19.19 -13.39
CA PHE A 6 8.20 -17.91 -13.44
C PHE A 6 7.35 -16.77 -12.87
N TYR A 7 6.05 -16.77 -13.19
CA TYR A 7 5.09 -15.83 -12.61
C TYR A 7 5.02 -15.95 -11.08
N LEU A 8 4.97 -17.17 -10.54
CA LEU A 8 4.94 -17.40 -9.09
C LEU A 8 6.24 -16.95 -8.41
N ILE A 9 7.40 -17.22 -9.03
CA ILE A 9 8.71 -16.77 -8.51
C ILE A 9 8.76 -15.25 -8.46
N ILE A 10 8.38 -14.57 -9.56
CA ILE A 10 8.34 -13.10 -9.59
C ILE A 10 7.43 -12.56 -8.50
N ARG A 11 6.24 -13.16 -8.31
CA ARG A 11 5.33 -12.72 -7.25
C ARG A 11 5.91 -12.96 -5.88
N PHE A 12 6.58 -14.08 -5.64
CA PHE A 12 7.23 -14.36 -4.35
C PHE A 12 8.32 -13.35 -4.03
N LEU A 13 9.15 -13.00 -5.02
CA LEU A 13 10.20 -11.99 -4.87
C LEU A 13 9.65 -10.61 -4.48
N ASN A 14 8.42 -10.27 -4.88
CA ASN A 14 7.76 -9.01 -4.51
C ASN A 14 7.37 -8.95 -3.01
N TYR A 15 7.36 -10.08 -2.28
CA TYR A 15 7.18 -10.09 -0.82
C TYR A 15 8.51 -9.96 -0.07
N SER A 16 9.63 -10.22 -0.74
CA SER A 16 10.96 -10.18 -0.14
C SER A 16 11.50 -8.76 -0.09
N LEU A 17 12.32 -8.45 0.93
CA LEU A 17 13.09 -7.20 1.00
C LEU A 17 14.40 -7.31 0.21
N LEU A 18 14.90 -8.54 0.03
CA LEU A 18 16.08 -8.87 -0.76
C LEU A 18 15.67 -9.49 -2.10
N PHE A 19 16.34 -9.11 -3.18
CA PHE A 19 16.02 -9.55 -4.55
C PHE A 19 14.56 -9.29 -4.90
N HIS A 20 14.15 -8.04 -4.75
CA HIS A 20 12.77 -7.62 -4.82
C HIS A 20 12.36 -7.23 -6.25
N THR A 21 11.19 -7.68 -6.66
CA THR A 21 10.55 -7.36 -7.95
C THR A 21 9.41 -6.37 -7.73
N SER A 22 9.31 -5.32 -8.55
CA SER A 22 8.26 -4.30 -8.39
C SER A 22 7.75 -3.80 -9.74
N ASP A 23 6.51 -3.27 -9.74
CA ASP A 23 5.94 -2.49 -10.85
C ASP A 23 5.79 -1.02 -10.41
N ASP A 24 6.51 -0.14 -11.11
CA ASP A 24 6.50 1.31 -10.85
C ASP A 24 5.14 1.95 -11.18
N GLU A 25 4.33 1.32 -12.04
CA GLU A 25 3.00 1.81 -12.48
C GLU A 25 1.86 1.42 -11.52
N ASN A 26 2.10 0.48 -10.61
CA ASN A 26 1.08 0.02 -9.66
C ASN A 26 1.57 0.05 -8.21
N PHE A 27 2.41 1.05 -7.91
CA PHE A 27 3.02 1.27 -6.60
C PHE A 27 3.50 -0.03 -5.96
N ASP A 28 4.51 -0.66 -6.58
CA ASP A 28 5.11 -1.93 -6.14
C ASP A 28 4.24 -3.19 -6.33
N THR A 29 3.00 -3.08 -6.79
CA THR A 29 2.07 -4.21 -6.72
C THR A 29 1.98 -5.01 -8.02
N LEU A 30 2.24 -6.33 -7.94
CA LEU A 30 2.07 -7.28 -9.04
C LEU A 30 0.75 -8.06 -8.89
N GLU A 31 -0.31 -7.55 -9.53
CA GLU A 31 -1.67 -8.12 -9.49
C GLU A 31 -1.96 -9.00 -10.72
N ILE A 32 -1.47 -8.59 -11.89
CA ILE A 32 -1.85 -9.17 -13.18
C ILE A 32 -0.63 -9.74 -13.90
N ARG A 33 -0.82 -10.83 -14.66
CA ARG A 33 0.26 -11.52 -15.40
C ARG A 33 0.98 -10.61 -16.40
N GLN A 34 0.28 -9.65 -17.00
CA GLN A 34 0.85 -8.69 -17.96
C GLN A 34 1.89 -7.77 -17.30
N GLN A 35 1.83 -7.57 -15.98
CA GLN A 35 2.84 -6.80 -15.24
C GLN A 35 4.12 -7.60 -15.03
N CYS A 36 4.05 -8.94 -15.08
CA CYS A 36 5.20 -9.83 -14.85
C CYS A 36 6.07 -10.03 -16.11
N VAL A 37 6.07 -9.04 -17.01
CA VAL A 37 6.92 -8.99 -18.20
C VAL A 37 8.16 -8.17 -17.86
N LEU A 38 9.34 -8.62 -18.32
CA LEU A 38 10.63 -8.01 -18.00
C LEU A 38 10.69 -6.51 -18.31
N ASP A 39 9.98 -6.06 -19.35
CA ASP A 39 9.96 -4.65 -19.78
C ASP A 39 9.25 -3.73 -18.76
N ASN A 40 8.32 -4.27 -17.96
CA ASN A 40 7.55 -3.50 -16.98
C ASN A 40 8.11 -3.65 -15.56
N LEU A 41 8.92 -4.67 -15.32
CA LEU A 41 9.44 -5.02 -14.00
C LEU A 41 10.71 -4.24 -13.66
N ARG A 42 10.77 -3.78 -12.42
CA ARG A 42 12.02 -3.38 -11.77
C ARG A 42 12.49 -4.52 -10.87
N LEU A 43 13.76 -4.86 -11.00
CA LEU A 43 14.47 -5.72 -10.06
C LEU A 43 15.30 -4.84 -9.15
N SER A 44 15.39 -5.18 -7.88
CA SER A 44 16.18 -4.45 -6.90
C SER A 44 16.86 -5.41 -5.94
N LEU A 45 18.10 -5.13 -5.54
CA LEU A 45 18.76 -5.97 -4.56
C LEU A 45 18.13 -5.79 -3.18
N ILE A 46 17.84 -4.55 -2.80
CA ILE A 46 17.23 -4.22 -1.51
C ILE A 46 16.05 -3.27 -1.74
N ALA A 47 14.90 -3.60 -1.17
CA ALA A 47 13.73 -2.75 -1.12
C ALA A 47 13.42 -2.37 0.34
N ILE A 48 13.33 -1.07 0.61
CA ILE A 48 12.99 -0.51 1.92
C ILE A 48 11.69 0.29 1.75
N PRO A 49 10.52 -0.34 1.97
CA PRO A 49 9.26 0.36 1.95
C PRO A 49 9.08 1.16 3.25
N LEU A 50 8.74 2.44 3.10
CA LEU A 50 8.52 3.39 4.19
C LEU A 50 7.25 4.21 3.92
N GLY A 51 6.10 3.55 4.07
CA GLY A 51 4.79 4.12 3.84
C GLY A 51 4.60 4.53 2.38
N ASN A 52 4.41 5.83 2.15
CA ASN A 52 4.21 6.40 0.82
C ASN A 52 5.47 6.37 -0.07
N LYS A 53 6.64 6.06 0.47
CA LYS A 53 7.89 5.99 -0.29
C LYS A 53 8.49 4.59 -0.24
N ILE A 54 9.03 4.13 -1.35
CA ILE A 54 9.81 2.88 -1.40
C ILE A 54 11.18 3.19 -1.96
N TYR A 55 12.21 2.85 -1.19
CA TYR A 55 13.60 3.03 -1.59
C TYR A 55 14.11 1.71 -2.14
N TYR A 56 14.53 1.72 -3.39
CA TYR A 56 15.14 0.58 -4.05
C TYR A 56 16.63 0.85 -4.26
N ILE A 57 17.46 -0.06 -3.78
CA ILE A 57 18.92 0.02 -3.85
C ILE A 57 19.40 -1.06 -4.81
N LEU A 58 20.34 -0.68 -5.69
CA LEU A 58 20.88 -1.50 -6.78
C LEU A 58 19.76 -2.11 -7.63
N THR A 59 19.26 -1.28 -8.54
CA THR A 59 18.09 -1.55 -9.36
C THR A 59 18.46 -1.87 -10.79
N PHE A 60 17.63 -2.70 -11.41
CA PHE A 60 17.61 -2.98 -12.83
C PHE A 60 16.20 -2.79 -13.38
N LYS A 61 16.04 -2.01 -14.44
CA LYS A 61 14.81 -1.86 -15.22
C LYS A 61 15.17 -1.83 -16.70
N LYS A 62 14.50 -2.64 -17.51
CA LYS A 62 14.79 -2.69 -18.95
C LYS A 62 14.21 -1.44 -19.63
N LEU A 63 15.07 -0.48 -19.94
CA LEU A 63 14.74 0.75 -20.69
C LEU A 63 15.22 0.66 -22.13
N SER A 64 16.35 -0.01 -22.34
CA SER A 64 16.95 -0.25 -23.64
C SER A 64 16.73 -1.71 -24.10
N PRO A 65 16.73 -1.98 -25.42
CA PRO A 65 16.58 -3.33 -25.95
C PRO A 65 17.70 -4.27 -25.50
N ASP A 66 18.93 -3.75 -25.36
CA ASP A 66 20.07 -4.49 -24.83
C ASP A 66 20.04 -4.55 -23.30
N LEU A 67 20.13 -5.75 -22.73
CA LEU A 67 20.03 -5.96 -21.28
C LEU A 67 21.20 -5.35 -20.51
N LEU A 68 22.42 -5.43 -21.02
CA LEU A 68 23.65 -5.03 -20.30
C LEU A 68 23.99 -3.53 -20.42
N LYS A 69 23.09 -2.71 -20.97
CA LYS A 69 23.31 -1.26 -21.04
C LYS A 69 23.26 -0.61 -19.67
N LYS A 70 24.21 0.30 -19.41
CA LYS A 70 24.32 1.05 -18.15
C LYS A 70 23.04 1.77 -17.76
N GLU A 71 22.27 2.25 -18.74
CA GLU A 71 20.97 2.92 -18.55
C GLU A 71 19.93 2.05 -17.83
N ASN A 72 20.02 0.72 -17.98
CA ASN A 72 19.09 -0.18 -17.31
C ASN A 72 19.40 -0.32 -15.81
N PHE A 73 20.59 0.09 -15.36
CA PHE A 73 21.03 -0.06 -13.97
C PHE A 73 21.02 1.27 -13.23
N GLY A 74 20.51 1.28 -12.01
CA GLY A 74 20.48 2.46 -11.15
C GLY A 74 20.87 2.12 -9.73
N PHE A 75 21.67 2.96 -9.08
CA PHE A 75 22.09 2.72 -7.69
C PHE A 75 20.94 2.93 -6.69
N LEU A 76 20.16 3.99 -6.86
CA LEU A 76 19.04 4.35 -5.98
C LEU A 76 17.84 4.78 -6.82
N PHE A 77 16.67 4.24 -6.51
CA PHE A 77 15.40 4.70 -7.04
C PHE A 77 14.38 4.86 -5.91
N ILE A 78 13.66 5.99 -5.92
CA ILE A 78 12.64 6.29 -4.93
C ILE A 78 11.30 6.32 -5.64
N LEU A 79 10.42 5.38 -5.28
CA LEU A 79 9.04 5.39 -5.72
C LEU A 79 8.21 6.14 -4.68
N ASP A 80 7.75 7.34 -5.03
CA ASP A 80 6.92 8.18 -4.16
C ASP A 80 5.47 8.16 -4.63
N TYR A 81 4.59 7.70 -3.75
CA TYR A 81 3.15 7.64 -3.99
C TYR A 81 2.56 9.03 -4.25
N ASP A 82 3.01 10.04 -3.50
CA ASP A 82 2.43 11.39 -3.59
C ASP A 82 2.86 12.11 -4.87
N LEU A 83 4.04 11.82 -5.39
CA LEU A 83 4.48 12.41 -6.65
C LEU A 83 3.65 11.91 -7.83
N LYS A 84 3.24 10.64 -7.82
CA LYS A 84 2.59 10.01 -8.98
C LYS A 84 1.07 9.91 -8.85
N TRP A 85 0.56 9.66 -7.66
CA TRP A 85 -0.88 9.53 -7.37
C TRP A 85 -1.38 10.57 -6.37
N GLY A 86 -0.58 11.58 -6.05
CA GLY A 86 -0.98 12.65 -5.14
C GLY A 86 -2.22 13.41 -5.59
N ARG A 87 -2.70 14.21 -4.65
CA ARG A 87 -3.84 15.12 -4.88
C ARG A 87 -3.45 16.18 -5.91
N LYS A 88 -4.41 16.53 -6.75
CA LYS A 88 -4.27 17.61 -7.73
C LYS A 88 -4.11 18.93 -7.00
N SER A 89 -3.30 19.82 -7.56
CA SER A 89 -3.12 21.16 -7.00
C SER A 89 -4.40 21.99 -7.13
N PRO A 90 -4.63 22.96 -6.23
CA PRO A 90 -5.74 23.90 -6.36
C PRO A 90 -5.78 24.60 -7.73
N ASP A 91 -4.62 25.03 -8.25
CA ASP A 91 -4.52 25.69 -9.56
C ASP A 91 -5.00 24.80 -10.71
N PHE A 92 -4.70 23.49 -10.63
CA PHE A 92 -5.20 22.53 -11.61
C PHE A 92 -6.72 22.40 -11.52
N ILE A 93 -7.28 22.36 -10.31
CA ILE A 93 -8.73 22.30 -10.09
C ILE A 93 -9.39 23.55 -10.67
N GLU A 94 -8.88 24.74 -10.38
CA GLU A 94 -9.43 25.99 -10.90
C GLU A 94 -9.37 26.05 -12.43
N SER A 95 -8.29 25.56 -13.06
CA SER A 95 -8.23 25.48 -14.53
C SER A 95 -9.32 24.61 -15.15
N GLN A 96 -9.83 23.60 -14.43
CA GLN A 96 -10.95 22.77 -14.89
C GLN A 96 -12.29 23.45 -14.61
N VAL A 97 -12.40 24.17 -13.50
CA VAL A 97 -13.56 24.99 -13.17
C VAL A 97 -13.76 26.09 -14.21
N GLU A 98 -12.69 26.75 -14.66
CA GLU A 98 -12.75 27.77 -15.72
C GLU A 98 -13.31 27.19 -17.03
N LYS A 99 -12.80 26.04 -17.47
CA LYS A 99 -13.33 25.35 -18.67
C LYS A 99 -14.79 24.95 -18.52
N TYR A 100 -15.20 24.57 -17.31
CA TYR A 100 -16.60 24.28 -17.02
C TYR A 100 -17.46 25.55 -17.10
N VAL A 101 -16.98 26.68 -16.55
CA VAL A 101 -17.65 27.98 -16.63
C VAL A 101 -17.87 28.40 -18.09
N GLU A 102 -16.85 28.31 -18.94
CA GLU A 102 -16.96 28.60 -20.37
C GLU A 102 -18.04 27.75 -21.05
N ASN A 103 -18.13 26.47 -20.70
CA ASN A 103 -19.12 25.56 -21.26
C ASN A 103 -20.55 25.87 -20.80
N ILE A 104 -20.73 26.25 -19.53
CA ILE A 104 -22.07 26.54 -19.00
C ILE A 104 -22.58 27.94 -19.35
N GLU A 105 -21.71 28.89 -19.72
CA GLU A 105 -22.13 30.27 -20.00
C GLU A 105 -23.25 30.35 -21.05
N THR A 106 -23.11 29.58 -22.13
CA THR A 106 -24.05 29.54 -23.26
C THR A 106 -25.30 28.68 -23.01
N GLN A 107 -25.37 27.97 -21.88
CA GLN A 107 -26.46 27.03 -21.60
C GLN A 107 -27.70 27.70 -20.99
N SER A 108 -28.86 27.10 -21.24
CA SER A 108 -30.13 27.54 -20.66
C SER A 108 -30.15 27.38 -19.13
N VAL A 109 -31.03 28.15 -18.49
CA VAL A 109 -31.19 28.11 -17.03
C VAL A 109 -31.66 26.73 -16.56
N GLU A 110 -32.55 26.07 -17.32
CA GLU A 110 -33.03 24.72 -17.02
C GLU A 110 -31.90 23.69 -17.03
N LYS A 111 -31.07 23.68 -18.09
CA LYS A 111 -29.89 22.80 -18.16
C LYS A 111 -28.89 23.05 -17.06
N THR A 112 -28.73 24.31 -16.66
CA THR A 112 -27.86 24.67 -15.52
C THR A 112 -28.40 24.07 -14.22
N LYS A 113 -29.73 24.13 -13.99
CA LYS A 113 -30.36 23.51 -12.82
C LYS A 113 -30.25 21.99 -12.81
N GLU A 114 -30.44 21.34 -13.96
CA GLU A 114 -30.24 19.89 -14.09
C GLU A 114 -28.81 19.48 -13.73
N GLN A 115 -27.81 20.27 -14.15
CA GLN A 115 -26.41 20.04 -13.77
C GLN A 115 -26.17 20.27 -12.27
N GLU A 116 -26.78 21.30 -11.68
CA GLU A 116 -26.68 21.51 -10.23
C GLU A 116 -27.23 20.32 -9.44
N GLU A 117 -28.38 19.78 -9.83
CA GLU A 117 -28.95 18.58 -9.19
C GLU A 117 -28.06 17.35 -9.38
N PHE A 118 -27.56 17.13 -10.59
CA PHE A 118 -26.60 16.06 -10.87
C PHE A 118 -25.33 16.19 -10.02
N LEU A 119 -24.74 17.38 -9.93
CA LEU A 119 -23.54 17.61 -9.14
C LEU A 119 -23.79 17.42 -7.64
N LYS A 120 -24.93 17.86 -7.11
CA LYS A 120 -25.33 17.58 -5.73
C LYS A 120 -25.37 16.09 -5.45
N GLN A 121 -25.99 15.31 -6.34
CA GLN A 121 -26.03 13.85 -6.21
C GLN A 121 -24.61 13.26 -6.20
N ARG A 122 -23.74 13.66 -7.14
CA ARG A 122 -22.35 13.19 -7.19
C ARG A 122 -21.53 13.56 -5.96
N ILE A 123 -21.75 14.74 -5.40
CA ILE A 123 -21.10 15.15 -4.13
C ILE A 123 -21.56 14.24 -2.99
N SER A 124 -22.85 13.89 -2.93
CA SER A 124 -23.39 12.95 -1.94
C SER A 124 -22.73 11.57 -2.08
N GLU A 125 -22.68 11.02 -3.29
CA GLU A 125 -22.00 9.73 -3.59
C GLU A 125 -20.52 9.74 -3.16
N ASN A 126 -19.82 10.86 -3.38
CA ASN A 126 -18.43 11.02 -2.94
C ASN A 126 -18.30 11.07 -1.42
N ASN A 127 -19.22 11.73 -0.72
CA ASN A 127 -19.22 11.76 0.75
C ASN A 127 -19.47 10.36 1.34
N GLU A 128 -20.40 9.61 0.76
CA GLU A 128 -20.67 8.21 1.15
C GLU A 128 -19.44 7.33 0.91
N SER A 129 -18.81 7.45 -0.26
CA SER A 129 -17.56 6.74 -0.58
C SER A 129 -16.44 7.07 0.41
N MET A 130 -16.30 8.34 0.79
CA MET A 130 -15.34 8.78 1.81
C MET A 130 -15.66 8.19 3.19
N SER A 131 -16.93 8.10 3.56
CA SER A 131 -17.37 7.46 4.81
C SER A 131 -16.99 5.97 4.83
N VAL A 132 -17.24 5.25 3.74
CA VAL A 132 -16.83 3.84 3.59
C VAL A 132 -15.32 3.68 3.70
N ILE A 133 -14.55 4.55 3.06
CA ILE A 133 -13.08 4.56 3.14
C ILE A 133 -12.62 4.75 4.60
N ARG A 134 -13.20 5.70 5.33
CA ARG A 134 -12.87 5.93 6.75
C ARG A 134 -13.20 4.72 7.61
N ASN A 135 -14.35 4.08 7.39
CA ASN A 135 -14.73 2.87 8.10
C ASN A 135 -13.73 1.72 7.85
N LYS A 136 -13.26 1.56 6.61
CA LYS A 136 -12.21 0.59 6.29
C LYS A 136 -10.90 0.89 7.01
N ILE A 137 -10.47 2.16 7.04
CA ILE A 137 -9.25 2.58 7.76
C ILE A 137 -9.36 2.22 9.25
N THR A 138 -10.48 2.54 9.89
CA THR A 138 -10.73 2.17 11.29
C THR A 138 -10.69 0.66 11.48
N HIS A 139 -11.38 -0.10 10.62
CA HIS A 139 -11.42 -1.55 10.68
C HIS A 139 -10.02 -2.18 10.55
N TYR A 140 -9.22 -1.74 9.58
CA TYR A 140 -7.85 -2.22 9.39
C TYR A 140 -6.91 -1.78 10.53
N THR A 141 -7.17 -0.64 11.16
CA THR A 141 -6.43 -0.22 12.37
C THR A 141 -6.68 -1.19 13.52
N THR A 142 -7.92 -1.62 13.74
CA THR A 142 -8.25 -2.62 14.76
C THR A 142 -7.55 -3.95 14.49
N ILE A 143 -7.55 -4.43 13.24
CA ILE A 143 -6.86 -5.66 12.87
C ILE A 143 -5.35 -5.52 13.08
N MET A 144 -4.76 -4.38 12.69
CA MET A 144 -3.33 -4.11 12.86
C MET A 144 -2.91 -4.17 14.33
N LEU A 145 -3.71 -3.59 15.24
CA LEU A 145 -3.45 -3.65 16.68
C LEU A 145 -3.51 -5.09 17.22
N ALA A 146 -4.48 -5.89 16.78
CA ALA A 146 -4.54 -7.31 17.15
C ALA A 146 -3.31 -8.08 16.62
N PHE A 147 -2.89 -7.77 15.39
CA PHE A 147 -1.73 -8.39 14.76
C PHE A 147 -0.40 -7.98 15.42
N ALA A 148 -0.30 -6.76 15.95
CA ALA A 148 0.87 -6.32 16.72
C ALA A 148 1.10 -7.20 17.96
N SER A 149 0.03 -7.55 18.68
CA SER A 149 0.12 -8.50 19.82
C SER A 149 0.59 -9.89 19.38
N ALA A 150 0.08 -10.39 18.26
CA ALA A 150 0.52 -11.66 17.70
C ALA A 150 2.00 -11.62 17.27
N LEU A 151 2.47 -10.48 16.74
CA LEU A 151 3.86 -10.28 16.36
C LEU A 151 4.81 -10.33 17.57
N VAL A 152 4.41 -9.74 18.70
CA VAL A 152 5.17 -9.83 19.97
C VAL A 152 5.28 -11.28 20.43
N TYR A 153 4.19 -12.05 20.36
CA TYR A 153 4.22 -13.48 20.66
C TYR A 153 5.20 -14.25 19.75
N LEU A 154 5.14 -14.00 18.44
CA LEU A 154 6.04 -14.63 17.47
C LEU A 154 7.50 -14.28 17.75
N PHE A 155 7.79 -13.04 18.13
CA PHE A 155 9.14 -12.62 18.53
C PHE A 155 9.65 -13.41 19.74
N THR A 156 8.84 -13.49 20.80
CA THR A 156 9.19 -14.24 22.02
C THR A 156 9.44 -15.72 21.69
N LYS A 157 8.58 -16.36 20.90
CA LYS A 157 8.77 -17.76 20.52
C LYS A 157 9.99 -17.97 19.63
N THR A 158 10.26 -17.06 18.70
CA THR A 158 11.47 -17.12 17.84
C THR A 158 12.74 -17.07 18.69
N SER A 159 12.78 -16.20 19.70
CA SER A 159 13.95 -16.06 20.58
C SER A 159 14.24 -17.29 21.46
N ALA A 160 13.23 -18.15 21.68
CA ALA A 160 13.36 -19.36 22.49
C ALA A 160 13.78 -20.60 21.68
N ILE A 161 13.83 -20.51 20.35
CA ILE A 161 14.20 -21.65 19.50
C ILE A 161 15.73 -21.78 19.44
N TYR A 162 16.23 -22.91 19.91
CA TYR A 162 17.60 -23.36 19.64
C TYR A 162 17.62 -24.07 18.29
N SER A 163 18.40 -23.56 17.34
CA SER A 163 18.56 -24.13 16.01
C SER A 163 19.95 -23.81 15.45
N SER A 164 20.26 -24.30 14.25
CA SER A 164 21.51 -23.95 13.56
C SER A 164 21.59 -22.46 13.26
N SER A 165 22.81 -21.91 13.16
CA SER A 165 23.03 -20.47 12.92
C SER A 165 22.33 -19.95 11.65
N VAL A 166 22.19 -20.79 10.62
CA VAL A 166 21.54 -20.43 9.36
C VAL A 166 20.01 -20.37 9.50
N LEU A 167 19.40 -21.33 10.20
CA LEU A 167 17.95 -21.36 10.39
C LEU A 167 17.48 -20.18 11.25
N ILE A 168 18.27 -19.82 12.28
CA ILE A 168 18.01 -18.64 13.11
C ILE A 168 17.98 -17.36 12.25
N LEU A 169 18.94 -17.19 11.33
CA LEU A 169 18.96 -16.05 10.41
C LEU A 169 17.71 -16.00 9.51
N ILE A 170 17.27 -17.14 9.00
CA ILE A 170 16.06 -17.23 8.17
C ILE A 170 14.82 -16.80 8.97
N TYR A 171 14.67 -17.27 10.22
CA TYR A 171 13.54 -16.89 11.07
C TYR A 171 13.54 -15.39 11.39
N TYR A 172 14.68 -14.82 11.74
CA TYR A 172 14.78 -13.37 11.95
C TYR A 172 14.51 -12.58 10.67
N TYR A 173 14.91 -13.08 9.51
CA TYR A 173 14.60 -12.44 8.23
C TYR A 173 13.10 -12.45 7.92
N ILE A 174 12.40 -13.57 8.16
CA ILE A 174 10.94 -13.63 8.00
C ILE A 174 10.26 -12.68 8.99
N LEU A 175 10.71 -12.65 10.24
CA LEU A 175 10.18 -11.73 11.26
C LEU A 175 10.41 -10.26 10.87
N LEU A 176 11.56 -9.93 10.30
CA LEU A 176 11.85 -8.61 9.76
C LEU A 176 10.88 -8.25 8.63
N ILE A 177 10.62 -9.17 7.68
CA ILE A 177 9.64 -8.94 6.62
C ILE A 177 8.27 -8.63 7.21
N ILE A 178 7.76 -9.46 8.12
CA ILE A 178 6.44 -9.26 8.75
C ILE A 178 6.39 -7.90 9.44
N THR A 179 7.42 -7.57 10.22
CA THR A 179 7.52 -6.29 10.93
C THR A 179 7.47 -5.11 9.96
N VAL A 180 8.22 -5.18 8.86
CA VAL A 180 8.21 -4.15 7.82
C VAL A 180 6.81 -4.01 7.19
N GLN A 181 6.10 -5.11 6.92
CA GLN A 181 4.72 -5.04 6.42
C GLN A 181 3.78 -4.33 7.42
N VAL A 182 3.87 -4.67 8.71
CA VAL A 182 3.04 -4.07 9.78
C VAL A 182 3.33 -2.58 9.97
N VAL A 183 4.61 -2.19 9.96
CA VAL A 183 5.01 -0.78 10.04
C VAL A 183 4.49 0.00 8.82
N ASN A 184 4.62 -0.57 7.61
CA ASN A 184 4.08 0.07 6.41
C ASN A 184 2.55 0.22 6.46
N LEU A 185 1.85 -0.83 6.89
CA LEU A 185 0.41 -0.76 7.15
C LEU A 185 0.07 0.39 8.10
N ALA A 186 0.77 0.50 9.23
CA ALA A 186 0.56 1.57 10.19
C ALA A 186 0.81 2.97 9.58
N LEU A 187 1.85 3.13 8.76
CA LEU A 187 2.15 4.39 8.07
C LEU A 187 1.03 4.78 7.08
N PHE A 188 0.51 3.85 6.29
CA PHE A 188 -0.60 4.11 5.38
C PHE A 188 -1.90 4.44 6.14
N LEU A 189 -2.21 3.71 7.20
CA LEU A 189 -3.39 3.97 8.02
C LEU A 189 -3.30 5.32 8.72
N ARG A 190 -2.14 5.66 9.31
CA ARG A 190 -1.88 6.98 9.89
C ARG A 190 -2.13 8.07 8.86
N LYS A 191 -1.60 7.90 7.65
CA LYS A 191 -1.77 8.86 6.56
C LYS A 191 -3.23 9.00 6.13
N GLY A 192 -4.00 7.90 6.12
CA GLY A 192 -5.44 7.92 5.87
C GLY A 192 -6.26 8.59 6.97
N MET A 193 -5.81 8.53 8.23
CA MET A 193 -6.46 9.17 9.39
C MET A 193 -6.14 10.67 9.52
N LEU A 194 -5.03 11.14 8.94
CA LEU A 194 -4.67 12.55 9.02
C LEU A 194 -5.74 13.40 8.31
N ILE A 195 -6.41 14.26 9.09
CA ILE A 195 -7.33 15.26 8.58
C ILE A 195 -6.49 16.27 7.79
N SER A 196 -6.53 16.15 6.47
CA SER A 196 -5.92 17.14 5.58
C SER A 196 -6.96 18.20 5.22
N SER A 197 -6.52 19.46 5.10
CA SER A 197 -7.36 20.53 4.59
C SER A 197 -7.83 20.17 3.18
N PHE A 198 -9.14 20.21 2.98
CA PHE A 198 -9.78 19.97 1.69
C PHE A 198 -9.96 21.29 0.95
N TYR A 199 -9.71 21.29 -0.36
CA TYR A 199 -10.02 22.44 -1.19
C TYR A 199 -11.54 22.47 -1.42
N GLN A 200 -12.20 23.49 -0.88
CA GLN A 200 -13.66 23.63 -0.92
C GLN A 200 -14.04 25.08 -1.16
N SER A 201 -15.16 25.26 -1.84
CA SER A 201 -15.76 26.57 -2.06
C SER A 201 -16.22 27.17 -0.72
N SER A 202 -16.02 28.48 -0.54
CA SER A 202 -16.51 29.16 0.65
C SER A 202 -17.90 29.77 0.43
N PHE A 203 -18.75 29.77 1.46
CA PHE A 203 -20.03 30.49 1.42
C PHE A 203 -19.85 32.00 1.18
N LYS A 204 -18.70 32.54 1.57
CA LYS A 204 -18.32 33.93 1.33
C LYS A 204 -18.18 34.23 -0.17
N GLU A 205 -17.54 33.33 -0.93
CA GLU A 205 -17.42 33.46 -2.39
C GLU A 205 -18.80 33.44 -3.06
N LEU A 206 -19.67 32.52 -2.65
CA LEU A 206 -21.05 32.45 -3.13
C LEU A 206 -21.84 33.74 -2.87
N ARG A 207 -21.72 34.31 -1.66
CA ARG A 207 -22.49 35.50 -1.26
C ARG A 207 -22.01 36.78 -1.93
N THR A 208 -20.72 36.86 -2.27
CA THR A 208 -20.10 38.07 -2.84
C THR A 208 -19.96 38.04 -4.35
N SER A 209 -20.31 36.93 -4.99
CA SER A 209 -20.21 36.76 -6.43
C SER A 209 -21.27 37.58 -7.18
N VAL A 210 -20.84 38.20 -8.28
CA VAL A 210 -21.70 38.87 -9.27
C VAL A 210 -22.14 37.89 -10.37
N TYR A 211 -21.55 36.69 -10.41
CA TYR A 211 -21.78 35.70 -11.45
C TYR A 211 -23.07 34.92 -11.20
N LYS A 212 -23.99 34.94 -12.18
CA LYS A 212 -25.33 34.36 -12.05
C LYS A 212 -25.35 32.84 -11.83
N LYS A 213 -24.30 32.12 -12.25
CA LYS A 213 -24.19 30.66 -12.14
C LYS A 213 -23.11 30.23 -11.13
N GLU A 214 -22.83 31.06 -10.11
CA GLU A 214 -21.80 30.77 -9.10
C GLU A 214 -22.08 29.49 -8.33
N LEU A 215 -23.36 29.16 -8.12
CA LEU A 215 -23.74 27.94 -7.42
C LEU A 215 -23.29 26.69 -8.18
N ALA A 216 -23.61 26.58 -9.47
CA ALA A 216 -23.14 25.51 -10.34
C ALA A 216 -21.61 25.42 -10.40
N LYS A 217 -20.92 26.57 -10.50
CA LYS A 217 -19.46 26.64 -10.45
C LYS A 217 -18.91 26.09 -9.13
N SER A 218 -19.49 26.48 -7.99
CA SER A 218 -19.06 25.99 -6.66
C SER A 218 -19.29 24.49 -6.51
N PHE A 219 -20.42 23.96 -6.98
CA PHE A 219 -20.68 22.52 -6.94
C PHE A 219 -19.74 21.75 -7.83
N TYR A 220 -19.40 22.28 -9.01
CA TYR A 220 -18.42 21.63 -9.88
C TYR A 220 -17.04 21.57 -9.23
N ARG A 221 -16.59 22.69 -8.64
CA ARG A 221 -15.32 22.75 -7.90
C ARG A 221 -15.30 21.72 -6.77
N ASP A 222 -16.33 21.73 -5.92
CA ASP A 222 -16.43 20.84 -4.77
C ASP A 222 -16.52 19.37 -5.19
N TRP A 223 -17.27 19.07 -6.24
CA TRP A 223 -17.34 17.73 -6.81
C TRP A 223 -15.97 17.26 -7.30
N PHE A 224 -15.28 18.09 -8.10
CA PHE A 224 -14.00 17.72 -8.70
C PHE A 224 -12.92 17.50 -7.63
N ALA A 225 -12.85 18.40 -6.64
CA ALA A 225 -11.94 18.27 -5.50
C ALA A 225 -12.23 17.00 -4.69
N LYS A 226 -13.49 16.77 -4.30
CA LYS A 226 -13.88 15.59 -3.53
C LYS A 226 -13.66 14.29 -4.30
N ASN A 227 -13.91 14.27 -5.61
CA ASN A 227 -13.67 13.10 -6.44
C ASN A 227 -12.17 12.75 -6.47
N ASP A 228 -11.30 13.75 -6.53
CA ASP A 228 -9.85 13.54 -6.44
C ASP A 228 -9.42 13.05 -5.06
N ASP A 229 -10.01 13.57 -3.99
CA ASP A 229 -9.78 13.08 -2.62
C ASP A 229 -10.21 11.61 -2.48
N VAL A 230 -11.39 11.24 -2.96
CA VAL A 230 -11.88 9.85 -2.94
C VAL A 230 -10.90 8.95 -3.69
N ARG A 231 -10.45 9.33 -4.88
CA ARG A 231 -9.44 8.59 -5.66
C ARG A 231 -8.16 8.37 -4.84
N TYR A 232 -7.63 9.44 -4.24
CA TYR A 232 -6.39 9.40 -3.47
C TYR A 232 -6.52 8.52 -2.22
N PHE A 233 -7.55 8.72 -1.41
CA PHE A 233 -7.75 7.93 -0.19
C PHE A 233 -8.12 6.48 -0.48
N ALA A 234 -8.84 6.18 -1.57
CA ALA A 234 -9.06 4.82 -2.01
C ALA A 234 -7.74 4.10 -2.34
N GLY A 235 -6.78 4.80 -2.96
CA GLY A 235 -5.45 4.24 -3.22
C GLY A 235 -4.62 4.03 -1.95
N ILE A 236 -4.74 4.91 -0.95
CA ILE A 236 -4.15 4.69 0.39
C ILE A 236 -4.73 3.42 1.04
N VAL A 237 -6.05 3.26 1.00
CA VAL A 237 -6.74 2.07 1.54
C VAL A 237 -6.31 0.80 0.80
N LYS A 238 -6.25 0.83 -0.53
CA LYS A 238 -5.80 -0.33 -1.33
C LYS A 238 -4.39 -0.77 -0.94
N ASN A 239 -3.48 0.19 -0.69
CA ASN A 239 -2.13 -0.12 -0.22
C ASN A 239 -2.14 -0.65 1.22
N ALA A 240 -2.95 -0.09 2.12
CA ALA A 240 -3.12 -0.65 3.46
C ALA A 240 -3.62 -2.10 3.41
N GLU A 241 -4.65 -2.39 2.59
CA GLU A 241 -5.15 -3.74 2.35
C GLU A 241 -4.04 -4.69 1.88
N LYS A 242 -3.23 -4.26 0.92
CA LYS A 242 -2.06 -5.01 0.43
C LYS A 242 -1.12 -5.41 1.59
N TYR A 243 -0.63 -4.44 2.36
CA TYR A 243 0.29 -4.70 3.46
C TYR A 243 -0.33 -5.57 4.55
N LEU A 244 -1.62 -5.39 4.83
CA LEU A 244 -2.37 -6.21 5.78
C LEU A 244 -2.44 -7.68 5.35
N TYR A 245 -2.86 -7.95 4.10
CA TYR A 245 -2.93 -9.32 3.59
C TYR A 245 -1.55 -9.97 3.54
N ARG A 246 -0.51 -9.24 3.12
CA ARG A 246 0.89 -9.72 3.14
C ARG A 246 1.30 -10.13 4.56
N ALA A 247 1.05 -9.27 5.55
CA ALA A 247 1.38 -9.53 6.94
C ALA A 247 0.65 -10.77 7.48
N ILE A 248 -0.66 -10.89 7.23
CA ILE A 248 -1.45 -12.04 7.69
C ILE A 248 -0.96 -13.35 7.06
N CYS A 249 -0.74 -13.38 5.74
CA CYS A 249 -0.29 -14.59 5.04
C CYS A 249 1.07 -15.05 5.52
N ILE A 250 2.07 -14.15 5.56
CA ILE A 250 3.43 -14.49 6.00
C ILE A 250 3.42 -14.84 7.50
N GLY A 251 2.69 -14.07 8.30
CA GLY A 251 2.56 -14.30 9.74
C GLY A 251 1.96 -15.65 10.08
N PHE A 252 0.91 -16.08 9.36
CA PHE A 252 0.29 -17.39 9.57
C PHE A 252 1.24 -18.54 9.19
N ILE A 253 1.93 -18.43 8.06
CA ILE A 253 2.95 -19.42 7.64
C ILE A 253 4.07 -19.48 8.68
N PHE A 254 4.52 -18.34 9.19
CA PHE A 254 5.59 -18.30 10.18
C PHE A 254 5.15 -18.87 11.53
N PHE A 255 3.90 -18.61 11.93
CA PHE A 255 3.31 -19.17 13.14
C PHE A 255 3.26 -20.71 13.09
N THR A 256 2.84 -21.30 11.97
CA THR A 256 2.81 -22.76 11.83
C THR A 256 4.22 -23.35 11.86
N LEU A 257 5.18 -22.73 11.17
CA LEU A 257 6.59 -23.16 11.18
C LEU A 257 7.18 -23.13 12.60
N ILE A 258 7.02 -22.03 13.33
CA ILE A 258 7.52 -21.89 14.71
C ILE A 258 6.88 -22.92 15.64
N THR A 259 5.57 -23.14 15.50
CA THR A 259 4.85 -24.09 16.37
C THR A 259 5.31 -25.52 16.14
N LEU A 260 5.54 -25.91 14.88
CA LEU A 260 6.08 -27.21 14.53
C LEU A 260 7.51 -27.39 15.06
N SER A 261 8.40 -26.43 14.82
CA SER A 261 9.79 -26.51 15.27
C SER A 261 9.93 -26.47 16.80
N SER A 262 9.03 -25.77 17.50
CA SER A 262 9.03 -25.75 18.97
C SER A 262 8.66 -27.09 19.60
N ASN A 263 7.90 -27.95 18.91
CA ASN A 263 7.50 -29.26 19.42
C ASN A 263 8.63 -30.30 19.28
N GLU A 264 9.44 -30.22 18.23
CA GLU A 264 10.60 -31.11 18.03
C GLU A 264 11.71 -30.88 19.08
N ASN A 265 11.94 -29.63 19.48
CA ASN A 265 12.92 -29.30 20.51
C ASN A 265 12.51 -29.83 21.90
N ASN A 266 11.21 -29.77 22.24
CA ASN A 266 10.73 -30.33 23.50
C ASN A 266 10.86 -31.87 23.56
N GLN A 267 10.78 -32.56 22.42
CA GLN A 267 10.99 -34.01 22.34
C GLN A 267 12.47 -34.39 22.43
N THR A 268 13.36 -33.61 21.80
CA THR A 268 14.81 -33.85 21.86
C THR A 268 15.38 -33.57 23.26
N ASP A 269 14.88 -32.57 23.99
CA ASP A 269 15.25 -32.34 25.40
C ASP A 269 14.84 -33.52 26.29
N THR A 270 13.65 -34.12 26.08
CA THR A 270 13.25 -35.32 26.85
C THR A 270 14.11 -36.55 26.55
N HIS A 271 14.58 -36.71 25.30
CA HIS A 271 15.48 -37.81 24.94
C HIS A 271 16.91 -37.59 25.45
N HIS A 272 17.44 -36.36 25.37
CA HIS A 272 18.77 -36.04 25.87
C HIS A 272 18.88 -36.19 27.39
N PHE A 273 17.84 -35.82 28.15
CA PHE A 273 17.79 -36.09 29.58
C PHE A 273 17.73 -37.60 29.87
N SER A 274 16.98 -38.38 29.09
CA SER A 274 16.87 -39.83 29.33
C SER A 274 18.19 -40.60 29.07
N GLU A 275 18.98 -40.21 28.08
CA GLU A 275 20.27 -40.86 27.78
C GLU A 275 21.35 -40.49 28.79
N VAL A 276 21.38 -39.24 29.27
CA VAL A 276 22.36 -38.80 30.28
C VAL A 276 22.18 -39.55 31.62
N TYR A 277 20.95 -39.89 32.00
CA TYR A 277 20.70 -40.70 33.19
C TYR A 277 21.06 -42.18 33.01
N ILE A 278 21.00 -42.74 31.81
CA ILE A 278 21.38 -44.14 31.56
C ILE A 278 22.91 -44.32 31.61
N VAL A 279 23.68 -43.33 31.15
CA VAL A 279 25.16 -43.38 31.19
C VAL A 279 25.70 -43.16 32.61
N GLN A 280 24.92 -42.59 33.53
CA GLN A 280 25.34 -42.41 34.93
C GLN A 280 25.10 -43.64 35.83
N TYR A 281 24.44 -44.69 35.33
CA TYR A 281 24.10 -45.90 36.09
C TYR A 281 24.62 -47.21 35.47
N LEU A 282 25.55 -47.13 34.52
CA LEU A 282 26.34 -48.25 33.96
C LEU A 282 27.83 -48.06 34.26
#